data_AF-A0A3P8KKL7-F1
#
_entry.id   AF-A0A3P8KKL7-F1
#
_cell.length_a   1.000
_cell.length_b   1.000
_cell.length_c   1.000
_cell.angle_alpha   90.00
_cell.angle_beta   90.00
_cell.angle_gamma   90.00
#
_symmetry.space_group_name_H-M   'P 1'
#
loop_
_entity.id
_entity.type
_entity.pdbx_description
1 polymer ?
#
loop_
_entity_poly.entity_id
_entity_poly.type
_entity_poly.pdbx_seq_one_letter_code
_entity_poly.pdbx_strand_id
1 'polypeptide(L)' 'MKAKNFDLAAYFQRIDYHGSPRADAATLHDLMQRQLFSIPFENIDVRTGKAFRWSRKILSKN' A
#
# COMPACT_ATOMS: atom_id res chain seq x y z
N MET A 1 10.84 -6.68 12.05
CA MET A 1 10.91 -5.23 12.35
C MET A 1 9.50 -4.65 12.15
N LYS A 2 8.88 -4.01 13.17
CA LYS A 2 7.57 -3.34 13.01
C LYS A 2 7.78 -1.85 12.80
N ALA A 3 7.34 -1.32 11.66
CA ALA A 3 7.38 0.12 11.42
C ALA A 3 6.21 0.78 12.18
N LYS A 4 6.47 1.82 12.99
CA LYS A 4 5.44 2.50 13.82
C LYS A 4 4.31 3.17 13.02
N ASN A 5 4.52 3.33 11.72
CA ASN A 5 3.71 4.11 10.79
C ASN A 5 3.09 3.24 9.68
N PHE A 6 3.22 1.91 9.76
CA PHE A 6 2.73 1.00 8.74
C PHE A 6 2.10 -0.23 9.38
N ASP A 7 0.81 -0.44 9.10
CA ASP A 7 0.07 -1.63 9.49
C ASP A 7 0.03 -2.59 8.30
N LEU A 8 0.79 -3.68 8.41
CA LEU A 8 0.91 -4.67 7.35
C LEU A 8 -0.39 -5.47 7.15
N ALA A 9 -1.14 -5.72 8.22
CA ALA A 9 -2.39 -6.48 8.14
C ALA A 9 -3.48 -5.64 7.45
N ALA A 10 -3.59 -4.37 7.81
CA ALA A 10 -4.49 -3.43 7.12
C ALA A 10 -4.12 -3.26 5.63
N TYR A 11 -2.81 -3.23 5.31
CA TYR A 11 -2.37 -3.17 3.93
C TYR A 11 -2.75 -4.41 3.13
N PHE A 12 -2.54 -5.61 3.68
CA PHE A 12 -2.97 -6.86 3.03
C PHE A 12 -4.47 -6.87 2.77
N GLN A 13 -5.29 -6.43 3.72
CA GLN A 13 -6.73 -6.30 3.51
C GLN A 13 -7.05 -5.32 2.36
N ARG A 14 -6.35 -4.17 2.30
CA ARG A 14 -6.55 -3.16 1.25
C ARG A 14 -6.26 -3.68 -0.16
N ILE A 15 -5.25 -4.54 -0.32
CA ILE A 15 -4.88 -5.15 -1.61
C ILE A 15 -5.46 -6.57 -1.79
N ASP A 16 -6.44 -6.95 -0.97
CA ASP A 16 -7.10 -8.26 -0.99
C ASP A 16 -6.15 -9.48 -0.90
N TYR A 17 -5.04 -9.36 -0.17
CA TYR A 17 -4.09 -10.46 0.03
C TYR A 17 -4.46 -11.32 1.25
N HIS A 18 -4.71 -12.62 1.03
CA HIS A 18 -5.10 -13.61 2.06
C HIS A 18 -4.04 -14.68 2.33
N GLY A 19 -2.87 -14.60 1.69
CA GLY A 19 -1.80 -15.58 1.81
C GLY A 19 -0.98 -15.46 3.10
N SER A 20 -0.17 -16.49 3.40
CA SER A 20 0.83 -16.41 4.47
C SER A 20 2.11 -15.78 3.91
N PRO A 21 2.47 -14.54 4.32
CA PRO A 21 3.60 -13.84 3.72
C PRO A 21 4.93 -14.49 4.12
N ARG A 22 5.80 -14.71 3.14
CA ARG A 22 7.20 -15.11 3.33
C ARG A 22 8.13 -14.06 2.74
N ALA A 23 9.36 -13.99 3.24
CA ALA A 23 10.38 -13.11 2.71
C ALA A 23 11.04 -13.71 1.45
N ASP A 24 10.22 -14.10 0.47
CA ASP A 24 10.65 -14.73 -0.77
C ASP A 24 10.12 -13.98 -2.00
N ALA A 25 10.70 -14.29 -3.16
CA ALA A 25 10.34 -13.64 -4.42
C ALA A 25 8.89 -13.93 -4.84
N ALA A 26 8.35 -15.11 -4.50
CA ALA A 26 6.98 -15.49 -4.82
C ALA A 26 5.97 -14.60 -4.09
N THR A 27 6.14 -14.42 -2.78
CA THR A 27 5.31 -13.51 -1.98
C THR A 27 5.45 -12.08 -2.49
N LEU A 28 6.67 -11.62 -2.78
CA LEU A 28 6.88 -10.27 -3.31
C LEU A 28 6.12 -10.05 -4.62
N HIS A 29 6.23 -10.99 -5.56
CA HIS A 29 5.55 -10.90 -6.85
C HIS A 29 4.02 -10.84 -6.69
N ASP A 30 3.42 -11.69 -5.86
CA ASP A 30 1.97 -11.68 -5.62
C ASP A 30 1.49 -10.36 -5.00
N LEU A 31 2.22 -9.87 -3.99
CA LEU A 31 1.90 -8.58 -3.35
C LEU A 31 1.97 -7.41 -4.34
N MET A 32 2.98 -7.38 -5.21
CA MET A 32 3.11 -6.36 -6.25
C MET A 32 1.98 -6.43 -7.29
N GLN A 33 1.66 -7.63 -7.76
CA GLN A 33 0.59 -7.85 -8.73
C GLN A 33 -0.76 -7.37 -8.18
N ARG A 34 -1.10 -7.76 -6.95
CA ARG A 34 -2.34 -7.32 -6.29
C ARG A 34 -2.39 -5.80 -6.11
N GLN A 35 -1.31 -5.19 -5.66
CA GLN A 35 -1.22 -3.74 -5.52
C GLN A 35 -1.55 -3.01 -6.83
N LEU A 36 -1.01 -3.48 -7.97
CA LEU A 36 -1.26 -2.87 -9.28
C LEU A 36 -2.75 -2.88 -9.66
N PHE A 37 -3.51 -3.88 -9.22
CA PHE A 37 -4.94 -4.01 -9.52
C PHE A 37 -5.86 -3.40 -8.46
N SER A 38 -5.40 -3.23 -7.22
CA SER A 38 -6.21 -2.72 -6.12
C SER A 38 -6.06 -1.22 -5.86
N ILE A 39 -4.94 -0.60 -6.27
CA ILE A 39 -4.65 0.81 -5.96
C ILE A 39 -4.46 1.59 -7.26
N PRO A 40 -5.34 2.56 -7.59
CA PRO A 40 -5.16 3.38 -8.79
C PRO A 40 -3.94 4.29 -8.65
N PHE A 41 -3.20 4.45 -9.73
CA PHE A 41 -2.18 5.48 -9.83
C PHE A 41 -2.84 6.80 -10.27
N GLU A 42 -2.79 7.82 -9.41
CA GLU A 42 -3.50 9.07 -9.64
C GLU A 42 -2.70 10.31 -9.22
N ASN A 43 -3.04 11.45 -9.83
CA ASN A 43 -2.47 12.76 -9.54
C ASN A 43 -3.55 13.81 -9.23
N ILE A 44 -4.65 13.38 -8.58
CA ILE A 44 -5.85 14.23 -8.38
C ILE A 44 -5.58 15.38 -7.41
N ASP A 45 -4.87 15.14 -6.31
CA ASP A 45 -4.60 16.18 -5.32
C ASP A 45 -3.77 17.33 -5.91
N VAL A 46 -2.74 17.02 -6.70
CA VAL A 46 -1.94 18.05 -7.40
C VAL A 46 -2.80 18.82 -8.40
N ARG A 47 -3.65 18.12 -9.17
CA ARG A 47 -4.56 18.76 -10.14
C ARG A 47 -5.61 19.65 -9.49
N THR A 48 -5.97 19.39 -8.23
CA THR A 48 -6.94 20.20 -7.47
C THR A 48 -6.27 21.29 -6.61
N GLY A 49 -4.97 21.53 -6.81
CA GLY A 49 -4.22 22.55 -6.06
C GLY A 49 -3.99 22.20 -4.58
N LYS A 50 -4.29 20.95 -4.17
CA LYS A 50 -4.01 20.49 -2.81
C LYS A 50 -2.52 20.17 -2.71
N ALA A 51 -1.91 20.62 -1.61
CA ALA A 51 -0.53 20.26 -1.31
C ALA A 51 -0.42 18.74 -1.09
N PHE A 52 0.43 18.08 -1.87
CA PHE A 52 0.77 16.69 -1.62
C PHE A 52 1.59 16.59 -0.33
N ARG A 53 1.08 15.86 0.66
CA ARG A 53 1.77 15.71 1.93
C ARG A 53 2.77 14.55 1.83
N TRP A 54 4.05 14.86 1.94
CA TRP A 54 5.07 13.85 2.23
C TRP A 54 5.13 13.63 3.73
N SER A 55 4.38 12.66 4.23
CA SER A 55 4.59 12.15 5.59
C SER A 55 4.65 10.63 5.54
N ARG A 56 5.51 10.04 6.35
CA ARG A 56 5.67 8.58 6.48
C ARG A 56 4.37 7.83 6.83
N LYS A 57 3.25 8.52 7.06
CA LYS A 57 1.98 8.01 7.61
C LYS A 57 0.87 7.76 6.56
N ILE A 58 1.12 7.96 5.27
CA ILE A 58 0.03 8.09 4.26
C ILE A 58 -0.37 6.77 3.57
N LEU A 59 0.33 5.66 3.76
CA LEU A 59 -0.03 4.38 3.12
C LEU A 59 -1.08 3.53 3.88
N SER A 60 -1.81 4.12 4.82
CA SER A 60 -2.92 3.48 5.52
C SER A 60 -4.02 4.51 5.77
N LYS A 61 -5.00 4.58 4.87
CA LYS A 61 -6.30 5.19 5.19
C LYS A 61 -7.41 4.23 4.80
N ASN A 62 -8.21 3.86 5.80
CA ASN A 62 -9.58 3.38 5.68
C ASN A 62 -10.41 4.33 4.81
#